data_AF-A0A1A0VY43-F1
#
_entry.id   AF-A0A1A0VY43-F1
#
_cell.length_a   1.000
_cell.length_b   1.000
_cell.length_c   1.000
_cell.angle_alpha   90.00
_cell.angle_beta   90.00
_cell.angle_gamma   90.00
#
_symmetry.space_group_name_H-M   'P 1'
#
loop_
_entity.id
_entity.type
_entity.pdbx_description
1 polymer ?
#
loop_
_entity_poly.entity_id
_entity_poly.type
_entity_poly.pdbx_seq_one_letter_code
_entity_poly.pdbx_strand_id
1 'polypeptide(L)'
;MAVVVLSASGCETRAPFAPSLTPSWGARVTDGKLQIWTGAPCVAVKKISLSHDSEDAELVLTATDPAGADVEHLTLGGPYPAGLQVTRPWPQGLDWRTAKQLTFQLDAFPPGAKSVVFGAGTEVSEIVAGSPEHPADTYWFTGVGWLNPADVAAKDDKTFTSVCTPQR
;
A
#
# COMPACT_ATOMS: atom_id res chain seq x y z
N MET A 1 -42.18 9.83 -43.04
CA MET A 1 -40.89 9.92 -42.31
C MET A 1 -41.21 9.81 -40.83
N ALA A 2 -40.84 8.71 -40.18
CA ALA A 2 -40.95 8.56 -38.74
C ALA A 2 -39.54 8.23 -38.24
N VAL A 3 -38.97 9.13 -37.43
CA VAL A 3 -37.63 9.03 -36.89
C VAL A 3 -37.65 8.06 -35.72
N VAL A 4 -36.85 7.00 -35.84
CA VAL A 4 -36.55 6.05 -34.76
C VAL A 4 -35.63 6.75 -33.78
N VAL A 5 -36.04 6.86 -32.51
CA VAL A 5 -35.17 7.27 -31.40
C VAL A 5 -34.80 6.01 -30.63
N LEU A 6 -33.62 5.48 -30.93
CA LEU A 6 -32.98 4.42 -30.14
C LEU A 6 -32.29 5.08 -28.95
N SER A 7 -32.93 5.01 -27.79
CA SER A 7 -32.34 5.40 -26.51
C SER A 7 -31.20 4.43 -26.18
N ALA A 8 -29.95 4.88 -26.33
CA ALA A 8 -28.78 4.16 -25.86
C ALA A 8 -28.72 4.27 -24.33
N SER A 9 -29.21 3.25 -23.64
CA SER A 9 -28.98 3.05 -22.20
C SER A 9 -27.48 2.79 -22.01
N GLY A 10 -26.74 3.81 -21.58
CA GLY A 10 -25.35 3.64 -21.15
C GLY A 10 -25.31 2.70 -19.96
N CYS A 11 -24.78 1.49 -20.15
CA CYS A 11 -24.39 0.63 -19.03
C CYS A 11 -23.17 1.26 -18.36
N GLU A 12 -23.38 2.04 -17.30
CA GLU A 12 -22.32 2.34 -16.33
C GLU A 12 -21.92 1.02 -15.67
N THR A 13 -20.82 0.45 -16.14
CA THR A 13 -20.18 -0.76 -15.62
C THR A 13 -19.44 -0.45 -14.31
N ARG A 14 -20.13 0.11 -13.31
CA ARG A 14 -19.64 0.05 -11.93
C ARG A 14 -19.86 -1.37 -11.44
N ALA A 15 -18.77 -2.09 -11.16
CA ALA A 15 -18.86 -3.38 -10.49
C ALA A 15 -19.65 -3.17 -9.18
N PRO A 16 -20.76 -3.90 -8.95
CA PRO A 16 -21.66 -3.66 -7.81
C PRO A 16 -21.02 -3.91 -6.43
N PHE A 17 -19.74 -4.28 -6.39
CA PHE A 17 -18.95 -4.59 -5.20
C PHE A 17 -17.59 -3.88 -5.16
N ALA A 18 -17.38 -2.84 -5.97
CA ALA A 18 -16.17 -2.03 -5.86
C ALA A 18 -16.14 -1.36 -4.46
N PRO A 19 -15.02 -1.44 -3.71
CA PRO A 19 -14.88 -0.71 -2.45
C PRO A 19 -15.18 0.77 -2.66
N SER A 20 -15.94 1.37 -1.75
CA SER A 20 -16.27 2.80 -1.82
C SER A 20 -15.04 3.68 -1.59
N LEU A 21 -14.03 3.17 -0.90
CA LEU A 21 -12.77 3.84 -0.58
C LEU A 21 -11.59 3.05 -1.15
N THR A 22 -10.59 3.78 -1.63
CA THR A 22 -9.34 3.21 -2.14
C THR A 22 -8.44 2.81 -0.96
N PRO A 23 -7.99 1.55 -0.86
CA PRO A 23 -6.98 1.16 0.09
C PRO A 23 -5.67 1.91 -0.15
N SER A 24 -5.02 2.38 0.91
CA SER A 24 -3.74 3.10 0.81
C SER A 24 -2.80 2.75 1.97
N TRP A 25 -1.51 2.84 1.70
CA TRP A 25 -0.43 2.80 2.70
C TRP A 25 0.45 4.05 2.54
N GLY A 26 1.25 4.34 3.56
CA GLY A 26 2.16 5.47 3.61
C GLY A 26 3.59 5.07 3.23
N ALA A 27 4.26 5.91 2.45
CA ALA A 27 5.67 5.73 2.12
C ALA A 27 6.48 7.01 2.38
N ARG A 28 7.73 6.86 2.80
CA ARG A 28 8.67 7.98 2.89
C ARG A 28 10.12 7.53 2.75
N VAL A 29 11.00 8.48 2.51
CA VAL A 29 12.45 8.31 2.59
C VAL A 29 12.95 8.84 3.92
N THR A 30 13.65 7.98 4.64
CA THR A 30 14.36 8.32 5.88
C THR A 30 15.73 7.69 5.81
N ASP A 31 16.78 8.48 6.02
CA ASP A 31 18.18 8.02 5.97
C ASP A 31 18.52 7.23 4.69
N GLY A 32 17.96 7.66 3.56
CA GLY A 32 18.17 6.99 2.27
C GLY A 32 17.51 5.61 2.14
N LYS A 33 16.57 5.26 3.03
CA LYS A 33 15.79 4.03 2.94
C LYS A 33 14.31 4.32 2.76
N LEU A 34 13.63 3.44 2.04
CA LEU A 34 12.18 3.44 1.95
C LEU A 34 11.60 2.93 3.28
N GLN A 35 10.85 3.78 3.96
CA GLN A 35 9.99 3.42 5.07
C GLN A 35 8.55 3.32 4.59
N ILE A 36 7.89 2.27 5.03
CA ILE A 36 6.52 1.91 4.70
C ILE A 36 5.74 1.91 6.01
N TRP A 37 4.55 2.51 5.98
CA TRP A 37 3.59 2.52 7.07
C TRP A 37 2.23 2.05 6.57
N THR A 38 1.62 1.08 7.24
CA THR A 38 0.34 0.51 6.83
C THR A 38 -0.87 1.39 7.17
N GLY A 39 -0.65 2.51 7.87
CA GLY A 39 -1.68 3.44 8.37
C GLY A 39 -2.37 2.97 9.66
N ALA A 40 -2.50 1.65 9.84
CA ALA A 40 -2.99 1.01 11.05
C ALA A 40 -2.30 -0.35 11.27
N PRO A 41 -2.20 -0.85 12.51
CA PRO A 41 -1.59 -2.15 12.79
C PRO A 41 -2.26 -3.30 12.03
N CYS A 42 -1.47 -4.04 11.26
CA CYS A 42 -1.83 -5.31 10.65
C CYS A 42 -1.56 -6.43 11.64
N VAL A 43 -2.59 -7.17 12.02
CA VAL A 43 -2.46 -8.31 12.93
C VAL A 43 -2.27 -9.62 12.19
N ALA A 44 -1.46 -10.52 12.77
CA ALA A 44 -1.26 -11.89 12.28
C ALA A 44 -0.93 -12.00 10.77
N VAL A 45 -0.05 -11.11 10.31
CA VAL A 45 0.52 -11.10 8.95
C VAL A 45 1.30 -12.39 8.70
N LYS A 46 1.01 -13.06 7.59
CA LYS A 46 1.67 -14.30 7.14
C LYS A 46 2.75 -14.02 6.11
N LYS A 47 2.49 -13.07 5.21
CA LYS A 47 3.36 -12.77 4.09
C LYS A 47 3.28 -11.30 3.73
N ILE A 48 4.43 -10.72 3.39
CA ILE A 48 4.53 -9.41 2.76
C ILE A 48 5.33 -9.61 1.48
N SER A 49 4.88 -9.00 0.38
CA SER A 49 5.66 -8.88 -0.84
C SER A 49 5.74 -7.43 -1.31
N LEU A 50 6.93 -7.04 -1.76
CA LEU A 50 7.19 -5.77 -2.42
C LEU A 50 7.74 -6.03 -3.83
N SER A 51 7.25 -5.29 -4.82
CA SER A 51 7.65 -5.37 -6.23
C SER A 51 7.92 -3.99 -6.83
N HIS A 52 8.84 -3.93 -7.79
CA HIS A 52 9.27 -2.77 -8.58
C HIS A 52 8.69 -2.91 -9.99
N ASP A 53 7.78 -2.01 -10.36
CA ASP A 53 7.14 -1.91 -11.68
C ASP A 53 6.42 -3.15 -12.23
N SER A 54 6.56 -4.31 -11.59
CA SER A 54 6.02 -5.60 -11.96
C SER A 54 5.11 -6.16 -10.86
N GLU A 55 4.37 -7.22 -11.19
CA GLU A 55 3.60 -7.99 -10.20
C GLU A 55 4.44 -9.12 -9.57
N ASP A 56 5.65 -9.36 -10.08
CA ASP A 56 6.55 -10.39 -9.54
C ASP A 56 7.17 -9.89 -8.23
N ALA A 57 7.02 -10.68 -7.17
CA ALA A 57 7.53 -10.30 -5.84
C ALA A 57 9.06 -10.35 -5.78
N GLU A 58 9.69 -9.23 -5.46
CA GLU A 58 11.15 -9.05 -5.37
C GLU A 58 11.66 -9.19 -3.95
N LEU A 59 11.01 -8.55 -2.97
CA LEU A 59 11.18 -8.87 -1.56
C LEU A 59 9.98 -9.69 -1.10
N VAL A 60 10.23 -10.81 -0.43
CA VAL A 60 9.22 -11.59 0.27
C VAL A 60 9.65 -11.77 1.72
N LEU A 61 8.78 -11.34 2.63
CA LEU A 61 8.86 -11.64 4.05
C LEU A 61 7.77 -12.64 4.39
N THR A 62 8.07 -13.59 5.25
CA THR A 62 7.12 -14.61 5.69
C THR A 62 7.18 -14.73 7.20
N ALA A 63 6.02 -14.97 7.83
CA ALA A 63 5.97 -15.23 9.26
C ALA A 63 6.77 -16.49 9.63
N THR A 64 7.49 -16.44 10.74
CA THR A 64 8.18 -17.60 11.32
C THR A 64 7.23 -18.49 12.12
N ASP A 65 6.13 -17.93 12.61
CA ASP A 65 5.13 -18.61 13.44
C ASP A 65 3.78 -18.74 12.71
N PRO A 66 3.06 -19.88 12.84
CA PRO A 66 1.72 -20.06 12.28
C PRO A 66 0.69 -19.04 12.76
N ALA A 67 0.87 -18.37 13.90
CA ALA A 67 0.04 -17.27 14.39
C ALA A 67 0.23 -15.98 13.57
N GLY A 68 1.34 -15.83 12.84
CA GLY A 68 1.68 -14.63 12.09
C GLY A 68 2.45 -13.60 12.93
N ALA A 69 2.72 -12.45 12.34
CA ALA A 69 3.40 -11.33 12.99
C ALA A 69 2.57 -10.06 12.89
N ASP A 70 2.67 -9.18 13.88
CA ASP A 70 2.04 -7.87 13.81
C ASP A 70 2.96 -6.89 13.09
N VAL A 71 2.41 -6.12 12.16
CA VAL A 71 3.17 -5.21 11.30
C VAL A 71 2.43 -3.90 11.19
N GLU A 72 3.14 -2.81 11.43
CA GLU A 72 2.64 -1.48 11.13
C GLU A 72 3.65 -0.69 10.29
N HIS A 73 4.93 -0.85 10.61
CA HIS A 73 6.02 -0.19 9.90
C HIS A 73 7.00 -1.22 9.35
N LEU A 74 7.54 -0.91 8.18
CA LEU A 74 8.54 -1.71 7.50
C LEU A 74 9.59 -0.79 6.88
N THR A 75 10.87 -1.18 6.94
CA THR A 75 11.94 -0.48 6.20
C THR A 75 12.54 -1.43 5.18
N LEU A 76 12.64 -0.99 3.93
CA LEU A 76 13.31 -1.78 2.89
C LEU A 76 14.80 -1.92 3.25
N GLY A 77 15.30 -3.16 3.28
CA GLY A 77 16.65 -3.48 3.76
C GLY A 77 16.74 -3.70 5.28
N GLY A 78 15.63 -3.59 5.99
CA GLY A 78 15.51 -3.92 7.42
C GLY A 78 16.09 -2.87 8.39
N PRO A 79 16.03 -3.16 9.70
CA PRO A 79 15.55 -4.42 10.31
C PRO A 79 14.05 -4.66 10.06
N TYR A 80 13.67 -5.93 9.90
CA TYR A 80 12.28 -6.32 9.66
C TYR A 80 11.53 -6.57 10.97
N PRO A 81 10.19 -6.37 11.01
CA PRO A 81 9.38 -6.64 12.20
C PRO A 81 9.64 -8.03 12.78
N ALA A 82 9.60 -8.13 14.11
CA ALA A 82 9.79 -9.40 14.80
C ALA A 82 8.76 -10.44 14.35
N GLY A 83 9.18 -11.69 14.20
CA GLY A 83 8.33 -12.77 13.71
C GLY A 83 8.21 -12.83 12.18
N LEU A 84 8.83 -11.91 11.43
CA LEU A 84 9.02 -12.03 9.99
C LEU A 84 10.46 -12.42 9.65
N GLN A 85 10.62 -13.27 8.65
CA GLN A 85 11.90 -13.64 8.05
C GLN A 85 11.91 -13.35 6.54
N VAL A 86 13.09 -13.05 6.01
CA VAL A 86 13.29 -12.89 4.57
C VAL A 86 13.30 -14.26 3.91
N THR A 87 12.31 -14.55 3.08
CA THR A 87 12.28 -15.78 2.25
C THR A 87 12.72 -15.51 0.82
N ARG A 88 12.60 -14.26 0.37
CA ARG A 88 13.23 -13.75 -0.86
C ARG A 88 13.78 -12.36 -0.59
N PRO A 89 15.09 -12.12 -0.68
CA PRO A 89 15.66 -10.80 -0.43
C PRO A 89 15.40 -9.87 -1.60
N TRP A 90 15.28 -8.57 -1.31
CA TRP A 90 15.28 -7.54 -2.36
C TRP A 90 16.53 -7.73 -3.26
N PRO A 91 16.37 -7.71 -4.60
CA PRO A 91 17.47 -7.96 -5.52
C PRO A 91 18.66 -7.02 -5.28
N GLN A 92 19.86 -7.59 -5.27
CA GLN A 92 21.08 -6.80 -5.13
C GLN A 92 21.26 -5.86 -6.32
N GLY A 93 21.58 -4.59 -6.04
CA GLY A 93 21.81 -3.58 -7.07
C GLY A 93 20.54 -2.98 -7.68
N LEU A 94 19.34 -3.48 -7.34
CA LEU A 94 18.09 -2.88 -7.76
C LEU A 94 17.77 -1.65 -6.89
N ASP A 95 17.92 -0.46 -7.45
CA ASP A 95 17.50 0.78 -6.78
C ASP A 95 15.99 0.98 -6.95
N TRP A 96 15.26 0.80 -5.85
CA TRP A 96 13.81 0.97 -5.79
C TRP A 96 13.34 2.37 -6.22
N ARG A 97 14.21 3.39 -6.16
CA ARG A 97 13.87 4.76 -6.57
C ARG A 97 13.63 4.91 -8.07
N THR A 98 14.14 3.98 -8.84
CA THR A 98 13.99 3.99 -10.30
C THR A 98 12.63 3.45 -10.75
N ALA A 99 11.83 2.89 -9.83
CA ALA A 99 10.50 2.40 -10.16
C ALA A 99 9.58 3.57 -10.51
N LYS A 100 8.68 3.34 -11.45
CA LYS A 100 7.48 4.19 -11.58
C LYS A 100 6.54 3.93 -10.41
N GLN A 101 6.40 2.66 -10.03
CA GLN A 101 5.48 2.20 -8.99
C GLN A 101 6.10 1.08 -8.14
N LEU A 102 5.65 1.01 -6.89
CA LEU A 102 5.94 -0.09 -6.00
C LEU A 102 4.64 -0.79 -5.63
N THR A 103 4.60 -2.13 -5.68
CA THR A 103 3.40 -2.88 -5.25
C THR A 103 3.66 -3.50 -3.90
N PHE A 104 2.83 -3.20 -2.89
CA PHE A 104 2.95 -3.75 -1.54
C PHE A 104 1.76 -4.65 -1.22
N GLN A 105 1.99 -5.94 -1.19
CA GLN A 105 0.96 -6.92 -0.88
C GLN A 105 1.19 -7.48 0.51
N LEU A 106 0.10 -7.71 1.22
CA LEU A 106 0.10 -8.24 2.56
C LEU A 106 -0.99 -9.29 2.68
N ASP A 107 -0.59 -10.48 3.18
CA ASP A 107 -1.51 -11.55 3.55
C ASP A 107 -1.64 -11.58 5.08
N ALA A 108 -2.81 -11.27 5.64
CA ALA A 108 -3.08 -11.29 7.09
C ALA A 108 -4.37 -12.03 7.47
N PHE A 109 -4.50 -12.34 8.77
CA PHE A 109 -5.65 -13.03 9.36
C PHE A 109 -6.19 -12.26 10.59
N PRO A 110 -7.52 -12.19 10.83
CA PRO A 110 -8.62 -12.74 10.03
C PRO A 110 -8.72 -12.10 8.64
N PRO A 111 -9.34 -12.77 7.65
CA PRO A 111 -9.42 -12.29 6.27
C PRO A 111 -10.06 -10.90 6.22
N GLY A 112 -9.29 -9.91 5.75
CA GLY A 112 -9.69 -8.51 5.73
C GLY A 112 -8.64 -7.59 5.10
N ALA A 113 -7.35 -7.90 5.28
CA ALA A 113 -6.27 -7.27 4.53
C ALA A 113 -6.29 -7.77 3.08
N LYS A 114 -6.41 -6.86 2.13
CA LYS A 114 -6.29 -7.14 0.69
C LYS A 114 -4.93 -6.70 0.18
N SER A 115 -4.44 -7.32 -0.89
CA SER A 115 -3.30 -6.80 -1.67
C SER A 115 -3.57 -5.35 -2.07
N VAL A 116 -2.64 -4.44 -1.76
CA VAL A 116 -2.77 -3.02 -2.11
C VAL A 116 -1.72 -2.66 -3.15
N VAL A 117 -2.19 -2.18 -4.29
CA VAL A 117 -1.31 -1.65 -5.32
C VAL A 117 -1.13 -0.16 -5.06
N PHE A 118 0.11 0.30 -4.89
CA PHE A 118 0.44 1.70 -5.15
C PHE A 118 0.47 1.84 -6.67
N GLY A 119 -0.58 2.38 -7.29
CA GLY A 119 -0.56 2.31 -8.75
C GLY A 119 -1.83 2.67 -9.51
N ALA A 120 -2.54 3.72 -9.09
CA ALA A 120 -3.25 4.52 -10.07
C ALA A 120 -2.92 6.00 -9.83
N GLY A 121 -1.74 6.42 -10.28
CA GLY A 121 -1.38 7.84 -10.41
C GLY A 121 -0.45 8.44 -9.34
N THR A 122 0.30 7.64 -8.58
CA THR A 122 1.38 8.15 -7.71
C THR A 122 2.69 7.49 -8.11
N GLU A 123 3.69 8.34 -8.35
CA GLU A 123 5.02 7.94 -8.76
C GLU A 123 5.96 7.88 -7.55
N VAL A 124 6.93 6.96 -7.56
CA VAL A 124 8.02 6.92 -6.56
C VAL A 124 8.76 8.26 -6.47
N SER A 125 8.73 9.06 -7.54
CA SER A 125 9.25 10.42 -7.60
C SER A 125 8.64 11.33 -6.52
N GLU A 126 7.33 11.26 -6.26
CA GLU A 126 6.65 12.05 -5.23
C GLU A 126 7.17 11.75 -3.82
N ILE A 127 7.41 10.46 -3.54
CA ILE A 127 7.96 10.03 -2.26
C ILE A 127 9.37 10.57 -2.11
N VAL A 128 10.21 10.38 -3.14
CA VAL A 128 11.62 10.79 -3.10
C VAL A 128 11.77 12.31 -2.98
N ALA A 129 11.00 13.07 -3.76
CA ALA A 129 11.05 14.53 -3.78
C ALA A 129 10.40 15.14 -2.54
N GLY A 130 9.25 14.63 -2.10
CA GLY A 130 8.49 15.20 -1.00
C GLY A 130 9.02 14.85 0.39
N SER A 131 9.68 13.69 0.57
CA SER A 131 10.19 13.28 1.90
C SER A 131 11.04 14.33 2.64
N PRO A 132 11.99 15.04 1.99
CA PRO A 132 12.75 16.11 2.65
C PRO A 132 11.95 17.41 2.87
N GLU A 133 10.85 17.62 2.16
CA GLU A 133 10.03 18.84 2.22
C GLU A 133 8.93 18.76 3.28
N HIS A 134 8.65 17.56 3.79
CA HIS A 134 7.58 17.29 4.74
C HIS A 134 8.13 16.89 6.13
N PRO A 135 7.35 17.12 7.22
CA PRO A 135 7.75 16.76 8.57
C PRO A 135 8.12 15.28 8.72
N ALA A 136 9.04 14.98 9.63
CA ALA A 136 9.62 13.64 9.77
C ALA A 136 8.65 12.56 10.26
N ASP A 137 7.45 12.92 10.72
CA ASP A 137 6.38 12.01 11.12
C ASP A 137 5.32 11.82 10.03
N THR A 138 5.51 12.41 8.84
CA THR A 138 4.57 12.30 7.72
C THR A 138 4.99 11.27 6.68
N TYR A 139 4.00 10.65 6.06
CA TYR A 139 4.17 9.68 4.99
C TYR A 139 3.26 10.04 3.81
N TRP A 140 3.72 9.75 2.60
CA TRP A 140 2.90 9.90 1.41
C TRP A 140 1.92 8.74 1.27
N PHE A 141 0.63 9.03 1.35
CA PHE A 141 -0.45 8.10 1.05
C PHE A 141 -0.97 8.37 -0.36
N THR A 142 -0.84 7.39 -1.26
CA THR A 142 -1.25 7.50 -2.67
C THR A 142 -2.70 7.97 -2.79
N GLY A 143 -2.92 9.01 -3.60
CA GLY A 143 -4.23 9.62 -3.83
C GLY A 143 -4.78 10.48 -2.68
N VAL A 144 -4.04 10.62 -1.57
CA VAL A 144 -4.48 11.37 -0.38
C VAL A 144 -3.51 12.49 -0.01
N GLY A 145 -2.20 12.24 -0.06
CA GLY A 145 -1.16 13.23 0.25
C GLY A 145 -0.25 12.82 1.42
N TRP A 146 0.55 13.78 1.89
CA TRP A 146 1.39 13.62 3.08
C TRP A 146 0.56 13.70 4.36
N LEU A 147 0.56 12.63 5.15
CA LEU A 147 -0.24 12.50 6.38
C LEU A 147 0.64 12.11 7.57
N ASN A 148 0.40 12.71 8.72
CA ASN A 148 0.93 12.27 10.01
C ASN A 148 -0.05 11.30 10.72
N PRO A 149 0.29 10.74 11.90
CA PRO A 149 -0.59 9.88 12.70
C PRO A 149 -1.98 10.45 12.99
N ALA A 150 -2.08 11.75 13.31
CA ALA A 150 -3.35 12.39 13.61
C ALA A 150 -4.22 12.53 12.35
N ASP A 151 -3.61 12.86 11.21
CA ASP A 151 -4.30 12.97 9.93
C ASP A 151 -4.85 11.62 9.47
N VAL A 152 -4.05 10.54 9.57
CA VAL A 152 -4.50 9.18 9.24
C VAL A 152 -5.67 8.78 10.14
N ALA A 153 -5.56 8.97 11.46
CA ALA A 153 -6.65 8.66 12.39
C ALA A 153 -7.94 9.46 12.08
N ALA A 154 -7.82 10.70 11.57
CA ALA A 154 -8.97 11.52 11.21
C ALA A 154 -9.62 11.12 9.88
N LYS A 155 -8.84 10.58 8.93
CA LYS A 155 -9.19 10.38 7.51
C LYS A 155 -9.46 8.92 7.11
N ASP A 156 -8.93 7.97 7.85
CA ASP A 156 -9.18 6.54 7.65
C ASP A 156 -10.67 6.22 7.81
N ASP A 157 -11.16 5.26 7.02
CA ASP A 157 -12.58 4.87 6.88
C ASP A 157 -13.50 6.01 6.40
N LYS A 158 -12.94 7.15 5.95
CA LYS A 158 -13.70 8.31 5.44
C LYS A 158 -13.27 8.78 4.07
N THR A 159 -11.95 8.84 3.83
CA THR A 159 -11.37 9.38 2.59
C THR A 159 -10.48 8.35 1.87
N PHE A 160 -9.90 7.44 2.63
CA PHE A 160 -9.22 6.25 2.18
C PHE A 160 -9.40 5.17 3.25
N THR A 161 -8.96 3.95 2.96
CA THR A 161 -8.90 2.87 3.95
C THR A 161 -7.45 2.46 4.15
N SER A 162 -6.93 2.52 5.36
CA SER A 162 -5.62 1.94 5.68
C SER A 162 -5.63 0.45 5.35
N VAL A 163 -4.50 -0.10 4.90
CA VAL A 163 -4.40 -1.49 4.40
C VAL A 163 -5.01 -2.53 5.33
N CYS A 164 -4.89 -2.29 6.64
CA CYS A 164 -5.25 -3.25 7.68
C CYS A 164 -6.45 -2.83 8.53
N THR A 165 -7.14 -1.76 8.14
CA THR A 165 -8.45 -1.44 8.71
C THR A 165 -9.46 -2.46 8.18
N PRO A 166 -10.15 -3.24 9.05
CA PRO A 166 -11.14 -4.21 8.61
C PRO A 166 -12.20 -3.51 7.76
N GLN A 167 -12.42 -3.99 6.53
CA GLN A 167 -13.54 -3.48 5.73
C GLN A 167 -14.84 -3.92 6.38
N ARG A 168 -15.69 -2.94 6.73
CA ARG A 168 -17.02 -3.16 7.28
C ARG A 168 -18.06 -3.35 6.19
#